data_AF-A0A1I1RK64-F1
#
_entry.id   AF-A0A1I1RK64-F1
#
_cell.length_a   1.000
_cell.length_b   1.000
_cell.length_c   1.000
_cell.angle_alpha   90.00
_cell.angle_beta   90.00
_cell.angle_gamma   90.00
#
_symmetry.space_group_name_H-M   'P 1'
#
loop_
_entity.id
_entity.type
_entity.pdbx_description
1 polymer ?
#
loop_
_entity_poly.entity_id
_entity_poly.type
_entity_poly.pdbx_seq_one_letter_code
_entity_poly.pdbx_strand_id
1 'polypeptide(L)'
;MYQIGEDRTERLDIIPAQLRVIVTVRPKYACRTCAEGVSQAPAPAHLIEGGLPTEGAIAHVLVGKFSDHLPLYRQSQILARSGIDLHRSTLADWVGTAAFHLGPVVDRLAEYLKTSTKLFMDETTAPVLDPGRGLTKTGYLWALARDDRRWGGEDPPGVVFTYAPGRAGENAEKILQGFDGILQLDGYSGYNRLTRPSRKGGDPIRVAHCWAHARRKLKEVFDRDGSEIAAEGLRRIAEFYRIETEIRGMGPGQRLSARQARTAPLIAGFGEWLQSQRLRISAKSRLGEKLIYIHRQWDGLQTFLHDGRVEIDSNAVENLIRPIALTRKNALFAGHDEGGEPGAASLHSSPPRRSTTSSPSLTSKPPLKPSLPAIPPAGSTNSFLGTSSRQADPG
;
A
#
# COMPACT_ATOMS: atom_id res chain seq x y z
N MET A 1 -47.79 16.48 27.18
CA MET A 1 -47.42 15.41 26.23
C MET A 1 -46.30 14.58 26.85
N TYR A 2 -46.30 13.27 26.64
CA TYR A 2 -45.22 12.36 27.03
C TYR A 2 -44.68 11.67 25.78
N GLN A 3 -43.36 11.72 25.58
CA GLN A 3 -42.70 11.15 24.40
C GLN A 3 -42.68 9.62 24.50
N ILE A 4 -43.24 8.93 23.51
CA ILE A 4 -43.36 7.46 23.48
C ILE A 4 -42.29 6.77 22.60
N GLY A 5 -41.48 7.54 21.90
CA GLY A 5 -40.47 7.06 20.97
C GLY A 5 -39.99 8.16 20.03
N GLU A 6 -39.06 7.81 19.15
CA GLU A 6 -38.61 8.67 18.05
C GLU A 6 -38.19 7.80 16.87
N ASP A 7 -38.45 8.28 15.65
CA ASP A 7 -37.90 7.71 14.43
C ASP A 7 -36.66 8.50 14.02
N ARG A 8 -35.56 7.80 13.76
CA ARG A 8 -34.31 8.39 13.28
C ARG A 8 -34.08 8.05 11.82
N THR A 9 -33.88 9.08 11.00
CA THR A 9 -33.42 8.92 9.61
C THR A 9 -32.13 9.69 9.41
N GLU A 10 -31.08 9.00 8.99
CA GLU A 10 -29.80 9.60 8.63
C GLU A 10 -29.73 9.80 7.11
N ARG A 11 -29.33 11.00 6.67
CA ARG A 11 -29.10 11.32 5.26
C ARG A 11 -27.69 11.88 5.11
N LEU A 12 -26.94 11.34 4.15
CA LEU A 12 -25.59 11.79 3.81
C LEU A 12 -25.67 12.93 2.79
N ASP A 13 -24.99 14.04 3.08
CA ASP A 13 -24.76 15.15 2.16
C ASP A 13 -23.25 15.36 1.94
N ILE A 14 -22.86 16.05 0.87
CA ILE A 14 -21.45 16.24 0.49
C ILE A 14 -21.10 17.73 0.47
N ILE A 15 -20.18 18.13 1.35
CA ILE A 15 -19.48 19.42 1.26
C ILE A 15 -18.08 19.14 0.71
N PRO A 16 -17.74 19.59 -0.52
CA PRO A 16 -16.41 19.42 -1.08
C PRO A 16 -15.32 20.05 -0.21
N ALA A 17 -14.07 19.64 -0.43
CA ALA A 17 -12.92 20.25 0.25
C ALA A 17 -12.91 21.78 0.02
N GLN A 18 -12.93 22.54 1.11
CA GLN A 18 -12.85 24.00 1.08
C GLN A 18 -11.40 24.43 1.12
N LEU A 19 -10.94 25.11 0.06
CA LEU A 19 -9.59 25.65 -0.01
C LEU A 19 -9.55 27.00 0.69
N ARG A 20 -8.53 27.21 1.52
CA ARG A 20 -8.31 28.48 2.24
C ARG A 20 -6.86 28.92 2.11
N VAL A 21 -6.66 30.23 2.00
CA VAL A 21 -5.34 30.85 2.07
C VAL A 21 -5.16 31.40 3.48
N ILE A 22 -4.14 30.94 4.19
CA ILE A 22 -3.79 31.43 5.52
C ILE A 22 -2.69 32.48 5.35
N VAL A 23 -2.96 33.72 5.76
CA VAL A 23 -2.01 34.83 5.65
C VAL A 23 -1.49 35.17 7.03
N THR A 24 -0.20 34.93 7.26
CA THR A 24 0.49 35.29 8.50
C THR A 24 1.24 36.60 8.29
N VAL A 25 0.77 37.69 8.91
CA VAL A 25 1.41 39.00 8.83
C VAL A 25 2.36 39.20 10.01
N ARG A 26 3.64 39.47 9.73
CA ARG A 26 4.68 39.73 10.74
C ARG A 26 5.26 41.14 10.53
N PRO A 27 4.79 42.16 11.28
CA PRO A 27 5.31 43.52 11.15
C PRO A 27 6.79 43.60 11.50
N LYS A 28 7.53 44.43 10.76
CA LYS A 28 8.92 44.79 11.04
C LYS A 28 8.92 46.13 11.77
N TYR A 29 9.66 46.21 12.86
CA TYR A 29 9.81 47.42 13.66
C TYR A 29 11.25 47.89 13.60
N ALA A 30 11.45 49.20 13.52
CA ALA A 30 12.76 49.83 13.64
C ALA A 30 12.62 51.05 14.53
N CYS A 31 13.60 51.26 15.40
CA CYS A 31 13.70 52.43 16.23
C CYS A 31 14.21 53.60 15.38
N ARG A 32 13.47 54.72 15.34
CA ARG A 32 13.88 55.90 14.54
C ARG A 32 15.10 56.63 15.11
N THR A 33 15.36 56.46 16.41
CA THR A 33 16.35 57.25 17.16
C THR A 33 17.54 56.40 17.62
N CYS A 34 17.47 55.09 17.50
CA CYS A 34 18.52 54.18 17.93
C CYS A 34 18.99 53.29 16.77
N ALA A 35 20.30 52.99 16.75
CA ALA A 35 20.95 52.23 15.69
C ALA A 35 20.83 50.70 15.86
N GLU A 36 19.82 50.22 16.61
CA GLU A 36 19.66 48.81 16.99
C GLU A 36 19.07 47.91 15.89
N GLY A 37 18.88 48.45 14.67
CA GLY A 37 18.44 47.68 13.51
C GLY A 37 16.93 47.39 13.45
N VAL A 38 16.55 46.45 12.57
CA VAL A 38 15.16 46.03 12.36
C VAL A 38 14.86 44.80 13.20
N SER A 39 13.82 44.88 14.04
CA SER A 39 13.29 43.76 14.82
C SER A 39 12.01 43.22 14.19
N GLN A 40 11.88 41.89 14.11
CA GLN A 40 10.71 41.19 13.59
C GLN A 40 10.53 39.88 14.33
N ALA A 41 9.27 39.50 14.61
CA ALA A 41 8.97 38.17 15.12
C ALA A 41 9.46 37.08 14.13
N PRO A 42 10.12 36.01 14.62
CA PRO A 42 10.51 34.87 13.78
C PRO A 42 9.35 34.29 12.98
N ALA A 43 9.66 33.68 11.83
CA ALA A 43 8.64 33.00 11.04
C ALA A 43 8.26 31.71 11.76
N PRO A 44 6.97 31.31 11.78
CA PRO A 44 6.64 29.93 12.10
C PRO A 44 7.42 29.00 11.18
N ALA A 45 7.93 27.90 11.74
CA ALA A 45 8.53 26.84 10.94
C ALA A 45 7.43 26.12 10.15
N HIS A 46 7.75 25.79 8.90
CA HIS A 46 6.86 25.06 7.98
C HIS A 46 7.66 23.94 7.32
N LEU A 47 6.98 22.88 6.87
CA LEU A 47 7.65 21.78 6.18
C LEU A 47 8.37 22.25 4.90
N ILE A 48 7.76 23.19 4.17
CA ILE A 48 8.38 23.88 3.03
C ILE A 48 8.55 25.35 3.41
N GLU A 49 9.77 25.75 3.75
CA GLU A 49 10.06 27.13 4.16
C GLU A 49 9.73 28.12 3.04
N GLY A 50 8.93 29.15 3.36
CA GLY A 50 8.45 30.13 2.38
C GLY A 50 7.50 29.57 1.31
N GLY A 51 7.14 28.28 1.40
CA GLY A 51 6.23 27.64 0.48
C GLY A 51 4.77 28.04 0.69
N LEU A 52 3.98 27.94 -0.38
CA LEU A 52 2.53 28.11 -0.32
C LEU A 52 1.80 27.06 0.54
N PRO A 53 2.15 25.75 0.52
CA PRO A 53 1.28 24.75 1.11
C PRO A 53 1.47 24.67 2.63
N THR A 54 0.35 24.49 3.31
CA THR A 54 0.36 23.96 4.69
C THR A 54 0.59 22.46 4.66
N GLU A 55 0.97 21.88 5.80
CA GLU A 55 1.14 20.43 5.97
C GLU A 55 -0.14 19.67 5.63
N GLY A 56 -1.31 20.26 5.94
CA GLY A 56 -2.61 19.70 5.55
C GLY A 56 -2.85 19.68 4.04
N ALA A 57 -2.38 20.72 3.31
CA ALA A 57 -2.45 20.75 1.85
C ALA A 57 -1.51 19.71 1.22
N ILE A 58 -0.30 19.55 1.77
CA ILE A 58 0.64 18.49 1.35
C ILE A 58 0.01 17.11 1.58
N ALA A 59 -0.54 16.86 2.78
CA ALA A 59 -1.22 15.61 3.09
C ALA A 59 -2.40 15.33 2.13
N HIS A 60 -3.19 16.34 1.78
CA HIS A 60 -4.27 16.20 0.81
C HIS A 60 -3.77 15.76 -0.58
N VAL A 61 -2.68 16.38 -1.07
CA VAL A 61 -2.07 16.03 -2.37
C VAL A 61 -1.52 14.60 -2.35
N LEU A 62 -0.88 14.20 -1.25
CA LEU A 62 -0.34 12.84 -1.07
C LEU A 62 -1.45 11.80 -1.03
N VAL A 63 -2.49 12.00 -0.22
CA VAL A 63 -3.63 11.07 -0.13
C VAL A 63 -4.31 10.93 -1.49
N GLY A 64 -4.58 12.06 -2.16
CA GLY A 64 -5.13 12.04 -3.51
C GLY A 64 -4.25 11.23 -4.48
N LYS A 65 -2.93 11.42 -4.43
CA LYS A 65 -2.01 10.75 -5.36
C LYS A 65 -1.90 9.25 -5.09
N PHE A 66 -1.68 8.87 -3.84
CA PHE A 66 -1.21 7.53 -3.50
C PHE A 66 -2.31 6.62 -2.97
N SER A 67 -3.31 7.16 -2.26
CA SER A 67 -4.47 6.41 -1.78
C SER A 67 -5.63 6.42 -2.78
N ASP A 68 -5.90 7.58 -3.40
CA ASP A 68 -7.01 7.72 -4.36
C ASP A 68 -6.57 7.53 -5.82
N HIS A 69 -5.29 7.27 -6.05
CA HIS A 69 -4.70 7.04 -7.38
C HIS A 69 -4.95 8.20 -8.36
N LEU A 70 -5.00 9.44 -7.87
CA LEU A 70 -5.30 10.64 -8.63
C LEU A 70 -3.99 11.32 -9.09
N PRO A 71 -3.65 11.27 -10.39
CA PRO A 71 -2.39 11.81 -10.88
C PRO A 71 -2.33 13.34 -10.71
N LEU A 72 -1.13 13.88 -10.51
CA LEU A 72 -0.93 15.29 -10.13
C LEU A 72 -1.51 16.29 -11.14
N TYR A 73 -1.50 15.98 -12.45
CA TYR A 73 -2.12 16.85 -13.44
C TYR A 73 -3.64 16.97 -13.22
N ARG A 74 -4.28 15.88 -12.77
CA ARG A 74 -5.72 15.85 -12.52
C ARG A 74 -6.05 16.55 -11.21
N GLN A 75 -5.18 16.45 -10.20
CA GLN A 75 -5.27 17.26 -8.98
C GLN A 75 -5.14 18.76 -9.28
N SER A 76 -4.16 19.17 -10.10
CA SER A 76 -4.01 20.56 -10.57
C SER A 76 -5.30 21.07 -11.24
N GLN A 77 -5.90 20.29 -12.15
CA GLN A 77 -7.19 20.64 -12.77
C GLN A 77 -8.36 20.70 -11.78
N ILE A 78 -8.37 19.87 -10.73
CA ILE A 78 -9.37 19.94 -9.67
C ILE A 78 -9.24 21.23 -8.88
N LEU A 79 -8.02 21.62 -8.51
CA LEU A 79 -7.74 22.86 -7.80
C LEU A 79 -8.09 24.10 -8.64
N ALA A 80 -7.80 24.05 -9.95
CA ALA A 80 -8.14 25.12 -10.88
C ALA A 80 -9.65 25.39 -10.98
N ARG A 81 -10.49 24.34 -10.88
CA ARG A 81 -11.96 24.51 -10.82
C ARG A 81 -12.43 25.24 -9.57
N SER A 82 -11.61 25.25 -8.51
CA SER A 82 -11.84 26.03 -7.28
C SER A 82 -11.12 27.38 -7.29
N GLY A 83 -10.64 27.84 -8.45
CA GLY A 83 -9.96 29.12 -8.61
C GLY A 83 -8.49 29.14 -8.17
N ILE A 84 -7.90 27.97 -7.86
CA ILE A 84 -6.50 27.86 -7.45
C ILE A 84 -5.68 27.28 -8.60
N ASP A 85 -4.93 28.13 -9.29
CA ASP A 85 -4.02 27.72 -10.36
C ASP A 85 -2.67 27.27 -9.79
N LEU A 86 -2.41 25.96 -9.83
CA LEU A 86 -1.17 25.35 -9.39
C LEU A 86 -0.62 24.43 -10.46
N HIS A 87 0.62 24.66 -10.86
CA HIS A 87 1.28 23.85 -11.86
C HIS A 87 1.60 22.44 -11.32
N ARG A 88 1.61 21.44 -12.22
CA ARG A 88 1.94 20.05 -11.88
C ARG A 88 3.32 19.92 -11.23
N SER A 89 4.31 20.71 -11.66
CA SER A 89 5.66 20.69 -11.08
C SER A 89 5.63 21.09 -9.62
N THR A 90 4.88 22.13 -9.25
CA THR A 90 4.72 22.58 -7.87
C THR A 90 4.17 21.45 -6.98
N LEU A 91 3.15 20.73 -7.44
CA LEU A 91 2.63 19.57 -6.72
C LEU A 91 3.66 18.42 -6.64
N ALA A 92 4.49 18.24 -7.68
CA ALA A 92 5.54 17.23 -7.66
C ALA A 92 6.66 17.58 -6.67
N ASP A 93 7.03 18.86 -6.58
CA ASP A 93 8.00 19.36 -5.61
C ASP A 93 7.51 19.13 -4.18
N TRP A 94 6.22 19.39 -3.91
CA TRP A 94 5.62 19.11 -2.60
C TRP A 94 5.66 17.63 -2.24
N VAL A 95 5.39 16.76 -3.21
CA VAL A 95 5.50 15.30 -3.03
C VAL A 95 6.96 14.91 -2.75
N GLY A 96 7.92 15.50 -3.45
CA GLY A 96 9.35 15.27 -3.24
C GLY A 96 9.80 15.65 -1.83
N THR A 97 9.45 16.85 -1.36
CA THR A 97 9.78 17.28 0.01
C THR A 97 9.15 16.38 1.06
N ALA A 98 7.88 16.02 0.88
CA ALA A 98 7.22 15.09 1.81
C ALA A 98 7.87 13.70 1.82
N ALA A 99 8.22 13.17 0.65
CA ALA A 99 8.91 11.88 0.52
C ALA A 99 10.26 11.88 1.26
N PHE A 100 11.03 12.97 1.16
CA PHE A 100 12.28 13.14 1.90
C PHE A 100 12.05 13.06 3.41
N HIS A 101 11.09 13.81 3.95
CA HIS A 101 10.81 13.83 5.38
C HIS A 101 10.17 12.54 5.91
N LEU A 102 9.51 11.76 5.05
CA LEU A 102 8.95 10.45 5.40
C LEU A 102 9.97 9.32 5.36
N GLY A 103 11.14 9.52 4.75
CA GLY A 103 12.21 8.51 4.65
C GLY A 103 12.52 7.80 5.98
N PRO A 104 12.80 8.51 7.08
CA PRO A 104 13.08 7.89 8.37
C PRO A 104 11.94 7.02 8.92
N VAL A 105 10.67 7.40 8.64
CA VAL A 105 9.51 6.61 9.04
C VAL A 105 9.43 5.31 8.25
N VAL A 106 9.72 5.37 6.95
CA VAL A 106 9.77 4.22 6.05
C VAL A 106 10.89 3.27 6.47
N ASP A 107 12.08 3.79 6.74
CA ASP A 107 13.23 3.00 7.17
C ASP A 107 12.92 2.27 8.49
N ARG A 108 12.35 3.00 9.46
CA ARG A 108 11.93 2.42 10.74
C ARG A 108 10.84 1.35 10.59
N LEU A 109 9.89 1.56 9.67
CA LEU A 109 8.86 0.57 9.37
C LEU A 109 9.47 -0.68 8.72
N ALA A 110 10.45 -0.53 7.84
CA ALA A 110 11.16 -1.64 7.22
C ALA A 110 11.92 -2.47 8.26
N GLU A 111 12.64 -1.82 9.18
CA GLU A 111 13.29 -2.48 10.31
C GLU A 111 12.29 -3.25 11.18
N TYR A 112 11.16 -2.62 11.51
CA TYR A 112 10.13 -3.26 12.34
C TYR A 112 9.48 -4.46 11.63
N LEU A 113 9.25 -4.38 10.31
CA LEU A 113 8.78 -5.55 9.56
C LEU A 113 9.81 -6.69 9.64
N LYS A 114 11.11 -6.40 9.55
CA LYS A 114 12.18 -7.41 9.65
C LYS A 114 12.31 -8.09 11.00
N THR A 115 11.70 -7.58 12.08
CA THR A 115 11.65 -8.30 13.35
C THR A 115 10.60 -9.43 13.36
N SER A 116 9.80 -9.53 12.30
CA SER A 116 8.75 -10.55 12.19
C SER A 116 9.35 -11.93 11.94
N THR A 117 8.65 -12.99 12.35
CA THR A 117 9.14 -14.37 12.11
C THR A 117 8.94 -14.83 10.67
N LYS A 118 8.02 -14.18 9.95
CA LYS A 118 7.66 -14.48 8.56
C LYS A 118 7.33 -13.18 7.84
N LEU A 119 7.81 -13.04 6.62
CA LEU A 119 7.50 -11.94 5.72
C LEU A 119 7.10 -12.46 4.34
N PHE A 120 6.50 -11.57 3.57
CA PHE A 120 6.20 -11.76 2.18
C PHE A 120 7.04 -10.80 1.37
N MET A 121 7.49 -11.24 0.20
CA MET A 121 8.10 -10.35 -0.76
C MET A 121 7.64 -10.67 -2.17
N ASP A 122 7.36 -9.60 -2.92
CA ASP A 122 6.98 -9.65 -4.33
C ASP A 122 7.44 -8.35 -4.99
N GLU A 123 7.55 -8.37 -6.31
CA GLU A 123 8.05 -7.26 -7.09
C GLU A 123 7.14 -6.96 -8.27
N THR A 124 6.85 -5.68 -8.46
CA THR A 124 6.03 -5.21 -9.57
C THR A 124 6.77 -4.20 -10.42
N THR A 125 6.51 -4.21 -11.72
CA THR A 125 7.17 -3.32 -12.66
C THR A 125 6.70 -1.89 -12.47
N ALA A 126 7.64 -0.95 -12.52
CA ALA A 126 7.40 0.48 -12.53
C ALA A 126 8.02 1.09 -13.80
N PRO A 127 7.22 1.69 -14.69
CA PRO A 127 7.76 2.44 -15.82
C PRO A 127 8.47 3.70 -15.32
N VAL A 128 9.68 3.95 -15.79
CA VAL A 128 10.51 5.10 -15.40
C VAL A 128 11.04 5.76 -16.66
N LEU A 129 10.99 7.09 -16.75
CA LEU A 129 11.58 7.80 -17.89
C LEU A 129 13.10 7.56 -17.95
N ASP A 130 13.59 7.40 -19.17
CA ASP A 130 15.00 7.37 -19.53
C ASP A 130 15.25 8.51 -20.54
N PRO A 131 15.39 9.76 -20.06
CA PRO A 131 15.45 10.93 -20.93
C PRO A 131 16.60 10.87 -21.94
N GLY A 132 17.72 10.24 -21.57
CA GLY A 132 18.86 10.04 -22.47
C GLY A 132 18.55 9.16 -23.68
N ARG A 133 17.47 8.37 -23.63
CA ARG A 133 17.01 7.51 -24.74
C ARG A 133 15.67 7.92 -25.32
N GLY A 134 14.99 8.92 -24.74
CA GLY A 134 13.63 9.31 -25.15
C GLY A 134 12.57 8.21 -24.94
N LEU A 135 12.86 7.22 -24.09
CA LEU A 135 12.01 6.04 -23.86
C LEU A 135 11.71 5.88 -22.37
N THR A 136 10.87 4.91 -22.02
CA THR A 136 10.70 4.43 -20.65
C THR A 136 11.52 3.16 -20.44
N LYS A 137 12.29 3.12 -19.35
CA LYS A 137 12.89 1.88 -18.83
C LYS A 137 11.95 1.22 -17.80
N THR A 138 12.22 -0.05 -17.52
CA THR A 138 11.47 -0.80 -16.48
C THR A 138 12.29 -0.84 -15.20
N GLY A 139 11.84 -0.12 -14.19
CA GLY A 139 12.25 -0.31 -12.81
C GLY A 139 11.31 -1.27 -12.07
N TYR A 140 11.60 -1.52 -10.80
CA TYR A 140 10.88 -2.48 -9.96
C TYR A 140 10.61 -1.88 -8.59
N LEU A 141 9.36 -2.01 -8.15
CA LEU A 141 8.96 -1.77 -6.76
C LEU A 141 8.91 -3.12 -6.05
N TRP A 142 9.77 -3.28 -5.06
CA TRP A 142 9.85 -4.46 -4.20
C TRP A 142 9.01 -4.21 -2.96
N ALA A 143 8.00 -5.04 -2.75
CA ALA A 143 7.11 -4.96 -1.60
C ALA A 143 7.58 -5.92 -0.51
N LEU A 144 7.96 -5.40 0.65
CA LEU A 144 8.19 -6.17 1.86
C LEU A 144 6.96 -6.04 2.76
N ALA A 145 6.32 -7.16 3.09
CA ALA A 145 5.02 -7.09 3.75
C ALA A 145 4.81 -8.17 4.82
N ARG A 146 3.91 -7.84 5.76
CA ARG A 146 3.39 -8.73 6.79
C ARG A 146 1.87 -8.58 6.86
N ASP A 147 1.17 -9.71 6.91
CA ASP A 147 -0.23 -9.77 7.32
C ASP A 147 -0.50 -11.12 7.98
N ASP A 148 -0.68 -11.08 9.29
CA ASP A 148 -0.77 -12.26 10.14
C ASP A 148 -2.18 -12.51 10.70
N ARG A 149 -3.15 -11.67 10.29
CA ARG A 149 -4.55 -11.77 10.71
C ARG A 149 -5.18 -13.12 10.39
N ARG A 150 -4.70 -13.81 9.34
CA ARG A 150 -5.24 -15.11 8.90
C ARG A 150 -4.95 -16.26 9.85
N TRP A 151 -3.91 -16.18 10.68
CA TRP A 151 -3.63 -17.14 11.75
C TRP A 151 -3.88 -16.57 13.16
N GLY A 152 -4.51 -15.38 13.24
CA GLY A 152 -4.79 -14.72 14.52
C GLY A 152 -3.58 -14.01 15.13
N GLY A 153 -2.59 -13.61 14.33
CA GLY A 153 -1.50 -12.77 14.81
C GLY A 153 -1.98 -11.39 15.25
N GLU A 154 -1.39 -10.87 16.32
CA GLU A 154 -1.76 -9.57 16.93
C GLU A 154 -1.06 -8.39 16.27
N ASP A 155 0.04 -8.66 15.59
CA ASP A 155 0.85 -7.70 14.86
C ASP A 155 0.04 -7.01 13.74
N PRO A 156 0.09 -5.66 13.63
CA PRO A 156 -0.64 -4.97 12.58
C PRO A 156 -0.07 -5.32 11.19
N PRO A 157 -0.93 -5.39 10.15
CA PRO A 157 -0.46 -5.58 8.78
C PRO A 157 0.34 -4.36 8.33
N GLY A 158 1.38 -4.59 7.55
CA GLY A 158 2.27 -3.54 7.05
C GLY A 158 2.91 -3.90 5.73
N VAL A 159 3.22 -2.88 4.94
CA VAL A 159 3.94 -3.00 3.67
C VAL A 159 4.89 -1.82 3.49
N VAL A 160 6.11 -2.10 3.08
CA VAL A 160 7.10 -1.11 2.63
C VAL A 160 7.43 -1.40 1.18
N PHE A 161 7.55 -0.34 0.38
CA PHE A 161 7.96 -0.44 -1.01
C PHE A 161 9.35 0.16 -1.19
N THR A 162 10.26 -0.62 -1.76
CA THR A 162 11.61 -0.18 -2.12
C THR A 162 11.77 -0.24 -3.63
N TYR A 163 12.19 0.86 -4.24
CA TYR A 163 12.53 0.85 -5.65
C TYR A 163 13.92 0.29 -5.90
N ALA A 164 14.04 -0.44 -7.01
CA ALA A 164 15.32 -0.71 -7.63
C ALA A 164 15.20 -0.61 -9.15
N PRO A 165 16.25 -0.17 -9.86
CA PRO A 165 16.25 -0.06 -11.32
C PRO A 165 16.24 -1.44 -12.03
N GLY A 166 16.36 -2.54 -11.29
CA GLY A 166 16.36 -3.90 -11.86
C GLY A 166 15.70 -4.94 -10.96
N ARG A 167 15.49 -6.13 -11.54
CA ARG A 167 14.89 -7.29 -10.85
C ARG A 167 15.92 -8.27 -10.27
N ALA A 168 17.20 -7.90 -10.27
CA ALA A 168 18.26 -8.80 -9.81
C ALA A 168 18.05 -9.16 -8.34
N GLY A 169 18.36 -10.42 -7.98
CA GLY A 169 18.24 -10.90 -6.60
C GLY A 169 19.06 -10.09 -5.59
N GLU A 170 20.10 -9.38 -6.03
CA GLU A 170 20.90 -8.48 -5.19
C GLU A 170 20.06 -7.43 -4.48
N ASN A 171 19.00 -6.96 -5.14
CA ASN A 171 18.06 -6.00 -4.56
C ASN A 171 17.29 -6.65 -3.41
N ALA A 172 16.80 -7.87 -3.60
CA ALA A 172 16.15 -8.64 -2.54
C ALA A 172 17.10 -8.91 -1.35
N GLU A 173 18.36 -9.26 -1.62
CA GLU A 173 19.38 -9.50 -0.60
C GLU A 173 19.68 -8.23 0.21
N LYS A 174 19.84 -7.09 -0.46
CA LYS A 174 20.02 -5.78 0.19
C LYS A 174 18.80 -5.39 1.04
N ILE A 175 17.60 -5.53 0.49
CA ILE A 175 16.35 -5.19 1.19
C ILE A 175 16.20 -6.05 2.44
N LEU A 176 16.55 -7.33 2.39
CA LEU A 176 16.35 -8.27 3.50
C LEU A 176 17.52 -8.38 4.48
N GLN A 177 18.53 -7.52 4.41
CA GLN A 177 19.61 -7.51 5.40
C GLN A 177 19.03 -7.45 6.83
N GLY A 178 19.51 -8.35 7.69
CA GLY A 178 19.06 -8.51 9.08
C GLY A 178 17.78 -9.35 9.27
N PHE A 179 17.18 -9.88 8.21
CA PHE A 179 16.04 -10.80 8.31
C PHE A 179 16.43 -12.23 7.95
N ASP A 180 16.17 -13.16 8.87
CA ASP A 180 16.57 -14.57 8.77
C ASP A 180 15.38 -15.54 8.98
N GLY A 181 14.15 -15.00 8.93
CA GLY A 181 12.92 -15.77 9.12
C GLY A 181 12.44 -16.50 7.87
N ILE A 182 11.13 -16.76 7.83
CA ILE A 182 10.48 -17.39 6.67
C ILE A 182 10.05 -16.33 5.66
N LEU A 183 10.49 -16.46 4.40
CA LEU A 183 10.06 -15.57 3.32
C LEU A 183 9.10 -16.28 2.37
N GLN A 184 7.89 -15.76 2.24
CA GLN A 184 6.86 -16.31 1.37
C GLN A 184 6.88 -15.62 0.00
N LEU A 185 6.97 -16.41 -1.07
CA LEU A 185 7.33 -15.97 -2.44
C LEU A 185 6.51 -16.67 -3.54
N ASP A 186 6.51 -16.08 -4.73
CA ASP A 186 5.89 -16.61 -5.97
C ASP A 186 6.75 -17.68 -6.70
N GLY A 187 8.01 -17.87 -6.28
CA GLY A 187 8.95 -18.80 -6.89
C GLY A 187 9.83 -18.21 -8.01
N TYR A 188 9.95 -16.88 -8.09
CA TYR A 188 10.95 -16.22 -8.93
C TYR A 188 12.39 -16.61 -8.53
N SER A 189 13.20 -17.02 -9.50
CA SER A 189 14.56 -17.53 -9.25
C SER A 189 15.53 -16.47 -8.73
N GLY A 190 15.21 -15.18 -8.83
CA GLY A 190 16.03 -14.12 -8.25
C GLY A 190 16.20 -14.27 -6.73
N TYR A 191 15.24 -14.91 -6.06
CA TYR A 191 15.27 -15.18 -4.63
C TYR A 191 16.18 -16.35 -4.22
N ASN A 192 16.62 -17.20 -5.16
CA ASN A 192 17.42 -18.40 -4.86
C ASN A 192 18.77 -18.08 -4.19
N ARG A 193 19.26 -16.84 -4.29
CA ARG A 193 20.48 -16.43 -3.58
C ARG A 193 20.27 -16.28 -2.08
N LEU A 194 19.04 -15.98 -1.64
CA LEU A 194 18.70 -15.77 -0.23
C LEU A 194 18.74 -17.06 0.59
N THR A 195 18.63 -18.22 -0.07
CA THR A 195 18.58 -19.52 0.60
C THR A 195 19.97 -20.16 0.74
N ARG A 196 21.03 -19.47 0.32
CA ARG A 196 22.39 -20.02 0.28
C ARG A 196 23.13 -19.71 1.58
N PRO A 197 23.98 -20.62 2.09
CA PRO A 197 24.91 -20.35 3.20
C PRO A 197 25.83 -19.14 2.96
N SER A 198 26.09 -18.80 1.69
CA SER A 198 26.91 -17.65 1.29
C SER A 198 26.16 -16.32 1.19
N ARG A 199 24.89 -16.27 1.61
CA ARG A 199 24.10 -15.03 1.65
C ARG A 199 24.84 -13.96 2.46
N LYS A 200 24.82 -12.72 1.97
CA LYS A 200 25.39 -11.58 2.69
C LYS A 200 24.32 -10.88 3.52
N GLY A 201 24.68 -10.49 4.74
CA GLY A 201 23.82 -9.68 5.61
C GLY A 201 22.72 -10.46 6.35
N GLY A 202 22.88 -11.77 6.53
CA GLY A 202 21.99 -12.63 7.31
C GLY A 202 22.25 -14.12 7.06
N ASP A 203 21.61 -14.96 7.86
CA ASP A 203 21.58 -16.42 7.69
C ASP A 203 20.73 -16.82 6.47
N PRO A 204 20.83 -18.07 5.97
CA PRO A 204 19.99 -18.54 4.87
C PRO A 204 18.50 -18.42 5.21
N ILE A 205 17.75 -17.73 4.34
CA ILE A 205 16.30 -17.60 4.49
C ILE A 205 15.62 -18.92 4.16
N ARG A 206 14.68 -19.33 5.01
CA ARG A 206 13.74 -20.39 4.70
C ARG A 206 12.63 -19.85 3.81
N VAL A 207 12.39 -20.47 2.66
CA VAL A 207 11.35 -20.02 1.73
C VAL A 207 10.04 -20.81 1.89
N ALA A 208 8.93 -20.12 1.73
CA ALA A 208 7.60 -20.71 1.54
C ALA A 208 7.08 -20.35 0.15
N HIS A 209 6.80 -21.34 -0.70
CA HIS A 209 6.26 -21.10 -2.03
C HIS A 209 4.74 -21.15 -2.04
N CYS A 210 4.16 -20.33 -2.90
CA CYS A 210 2.72 -20.12 -2.97
C CYS A 210 2.00 -21.19 -3.82
N TRP A 211 1.07 -21.94 -3.22
CA TRP A 211 0.26 -22.93 -3.94
C TRP A 211 -0.67 -22.31 -4.99
N ALA A 212 -1.08 -21.04 -4.82
CA ALA A 212 -1.88 -20.36 -5.84
C ALA A 212 -1.11 -20.22 -7.16
N HIS A 213 0.21 -20.02 -7.11
CA HIS A 213 1.08 -19.98 -8.29
C HIS A 213 1.22 -21.37 -8.93
N ALA A 214 1.44 -22.42 -8.14
CA ALA A 214 1.46 -23.80 -8.63
C ALA A 214 0.12 -24.18 -9.31
N ARG A 215 -1.01 -23.85 -8.67
CA ARG A 215 -2.36 -24.05 -9.20
C ARG A 215 -2.57 -23.31 -10.52
N ARG A 216 -2.11 -22.05 -10.63
CA ARG A 216 -2.23 -21.24 -11.85
C ARG A 216 -1.55 -21.93 -13.04
N LYS A 217 -0.38 -22.55 -12.83
CA LYS A 217 0.33 -23.29 -13.89
C LYS A 217 -0.48 -24.46 -14.44
N LEU A 218 -1.17 -25.22 -13.59
CA LEU A 218 -2.06 -26.30 -14.03
C LEU A 218 -3.32 -25.75 -14.70
N LYS A 219 -3.90 -24.67 -14.15
CA LYS A 219 -5.08 -24.03 -14.72
C LYS A 219 -4.83 -23.49 -16.13
N GLU A 220 -3.68 -22.85 -16.36
CA GLU A 220 -3.26 -22.38 -17.70
C GLU A 220 -3.26 -23.52 -18.74
N VAL A 221 -2.87 -24.73 -18.35
CA VAL A 221 -2.86 -25.91 -19.23
C VAL A 221 -4.28 -26.45 -19.41
N PHE A 222 -5.03 -26.59 -18.32
CA PHE A 222 -6.40 -27.10 -18.38
C PHE A 222 -7.31 -26.23 -19.25
N ASP A 223 -7.31 -24.91 -19.04
CA ASP A 223 -8.18 -23.98 -19.78
C ASP A 223 -7.90 -24.00 -21.29
N ARG A 224 -6.66 -24.33 -21.67
CA ARG A 224 -6.18 -24.23 -23.05
C ARG A 224 -6.17 -25.57 -23.78
N ASP A 225 -5.89 -26.67 -23.09
CA ASP A 225 -5.74 -28.01 -23.68
C ASP A 225 -6.81 -29.01 -23.21
N GLY A 226 -7.62 -28.69 -22.19
CA GLY A 226 -8.54 -29.65 -21.57
C GLY A 226 -7.84 -30.84 -20.92
N SER A 227 -6.57 -30.68 -20.50
CA SER A 227 -5.76 -31.80 -20.01
C SER A 227 -6.33 -32.42 -18.73
N GLU A 228 -6.72 -33.69 -18.80
CA GLU A 228 -7.21 -34.45 -17.62
C GLU A 228 -6.18 -34.56 -16.50
N ILE A 229 -4.89 -34.60 -16.84
CA ILE A 229 -3.80 -34.61 -15.85
C ILE A 229 -3.75 -33.25 -15.12
N ALA A 230 -3.91 -32.15 -15.85
CA ALA A 230 -4.00 -30.83 -15.22
C ALA A 230 -5.27 -30.72 -14.36
N ALA A 231 -6.40 -31.26 -14.83
CA ALA A 231 -7.66 -31.30 -14.08
C ALA A 231 -7.52 -32.08 -12.76
N GLU A 232 -6.83 -33.23 -12.79
CA GLU A 232 -6.54 -34.02 -11.60
C GLU A 232 -5.68 -33.27 -10.58
N GLY A 233 -4.61 -32.62 -11.04
CA GLY A 233 -3.78 -31.81 -10.15
C GLY A 233 -4.56 -30.63 -9.53
N LEU A 234 -5.49 -30.02 -10.28
CA LEU A 234 -6.37 -28.97 -9.75
C LEU A 234 -7.35 -29.51 -8.69
N ARG A 235 -7.93 -30.70 -8.89
CA ARG A 235 -8.80 -31.36 -7.89
C ARG A 235 -8.05 -31.63 -6.59
N ARG A 236 -6.86 -32.21 -6.67
CA ARG A 236 -6.01 -32.47 -5.49
C ARG A 236 -5.67 -31.20 -4.72
N ILE A 237 -5.26 -30.14 -5.43
CA ILE A 237 -4.97 -28.84 -4.79
C ILE A 237 -6.22 -28.27 -4.10
N ALA A 238 -7.41 -28.44 -4.68
CA ALA A 238 -8.65 -27.97 -4.06
C ALA A 238 -8.91 -28.65 -2.70
N GLU A 239 -8.45 -29.89 -2.50
CA GLU A 239 -8.57 -30.58 -1.22
C GLU A 239 -7.73 -29.92 -0.12
N PHE A 240 -6.51 -29.47 -0.46
CA PHE A 240 -5.68 -28.71 0.49
C PHE A 240 -6.39 -27.43 0.92
N TYR A 241 -6.93 -26.70 -0.05
CA TYR A 241 -7.62 -25.43 0.19
C TYR A 241 -8.91 -25.57 1.00
N ARG A 242 -9.61 -26.69 0.88
CA ARG A 242 -10.77 -27.01 1.72
C ARG A 242 -10.37 -27.08 3.20
N ILE A 243 -9.29 -27.80 3.52
CA ILE A 243 -8.76 -27.87 4.89
C ILE A 243 -8.27 -26.48 5.36
N GLU A 244 -7.53 -25.76 4.52
CA GLU A 244 -7.03 -24.41 4.88
C GLU A 244 -8.14 -23.39 5.11
N THR A 245 -9.32 -23.60 4.48
CA THR A 245 -10.49 -22.76 4.73
C THR A 245 -11.09 -23.03 6.11
N GLU A 246 -11.16 -24.29 6.52
CA GLU A 246 -11.69 -24.69 7.83
C GLU A 246 -10.81 -24.22 9.00
N ILE A 247 -9.49 -24.23 8.83
CA ILE A 247 -8.54 -23.85 9.91
C ILE A 247 -8.16 -22.36 9.91
N ARG A 248 -8.76 -21.57 9.01
CA ARG A 248 -8.47 -20.12 8.91
C ARG A 248 -8.93 -19.41 10.19
N GLY A 249 -8.10 -18.49 10.68
CA GLY A 249 -8.35 -17.75 11.92
C GLY A 249 -8.01 -18.54 13.19
N MET A 250 -7.70 -19.83 13.10
CA MET A 250 -7.19 -20.60 14.23
C MET A 250 -5.72 -20.27 14.50
N GLY A 251 -5.29 -20.49 15.74
CA GLY A 251 -3.91 -20.24 16.15
C GLY A 251 -2.89 -21.19 15.49
N PRO A 252 -1.59 -20.84 15.47
CA PRO A 252 -0.56 -21.60 14.75
C PRO A 252 -0.48 -23.08 15.15
N GLY A 253 -0.62 -23.40 16.44
CA GLY A 253 -0.57 -24.79 16.93
C GLY A 253 -1.72 -25.66 16.41
N GLN A 254 -2.95 -25.12 16.41
CA GLN A 254 -4.13 -25.83 15.89
C GLN A 254 -4.02 -26.04 14.38
N ARG A 255 -3.59 -25.00 13.65
CA ARG A 255 -3.34 -25.09 12.21
C ARG A 255 -2.30 -26.17 11.89
N LEU A 256 -1.19 -26.18 12.62
CA LEU A 256 -0.13 -27.17 12.44
C LEU A 256 -0.63 -28.60 12.70
N SER A 257 -1.35 -28.81 13.81
CA SER A 257 -1.91 -30.13 14.15
C SER A 257 -2.88 -30.64 13.07
N ALA A 258 -3.81 -29.79 12.62
CA ALA A 258 -4.75 -30.14 11.56
C ALA A 258 -4.04 -30.43 10.22
N ARG A 259 -3.02 -29.63 9.86
CA ARG A 259 -2.21 -29.86 8.66
C ARG A 259 -1.48 -31.18 8.71
N GLN A 260 -0.86 -31.54 9.83
CA GLN A 260 -0.17 -32.81 10.00
C GLN A 260 -1.13 -34.00 9.89
N ALA A 261 -2.30 -33.92 10.52
CA ALA A 261 -3.29 -35.01 10.50
C ALA A 261 -3.99 -35.17 9.14
N ARG A 262 -4.27 -34.06 8.43
CA ARG A 262 -5.19 -34.05 7.28
C ARG A 262 -4.53 -33.64 5.97
N THR A 263 -3.70 -32.61 5.98
CA THR A 263 -3.11 -32.06 4.75
C THR A 263 -1.83 -32.79 4.34
N ALA A 264 -0.99 -33.19 5.29
CA ALA A 264 0.30 -33.84 5.01
C ALA A 264 0.15 -35.15 4.20
N PRO A 265 -0.81 -36.06 4.49
CA PRO A 265 -1.02 -37.24 3.66
C PRO A 265 -1.41 -36.88 2.21
N LEU A 266 -2.22 -35.84 2.02
CA LEU A 266 -2.66 -35.40 0.68
C LEU A 266 -1.51 -34.77 -0.11
N ILE A 267 -0.63 -34.02 0.56
CA ILE A 267 0.58 -33.44 -0.04
C ILE A 267 1.57 -34.54 -0.45
N ALA A 268 1.78 -35.54 0.40
CA ALA A 268 2.61 -36.70 0.06
C ALA A 268 2.08 -37.42 -1.19
N GLY A 269 0.77 -37.72 -1.24
CA GLY A 269 0.14 -38.33 -2.41
C GLY A 269 0.18 -37.45 -3.67
N PHE A 270 0.16 -36.12 -3.53
CA PHE A 270 0.39 -35.21 -4.65
C PHE A 270 1.84 -35.24 -5.13
N GLY A 271 2.82 -35.36 -4.24
CA GLY A 271 4.23 -35.47 -4.58
C GLY A 271 4.53 -36.73 -5.41
N GLU A 272 3.99 -37.89 -4.98
CA GLU A 272 4.08 -39.14 -5.72
C GLU A 272 3.41 -39.03 -7.10
N TRP A 273 2.21 -38.46 -7.14
CA TRP A 273 1.50 -38.20 -8.38
C TRP A 273 2.32 -37.30 -9.31
N LEU A 274 2.84 -36.16 -8.82
CA LEU A 274 3.65 -35.22 -9.58
C LEU A 274 4.89 -35.90 -10.17
N GLN A 275 5.58 -36.71 -9.38
CA GLN A 275 6.75 -37.45 -9.85
C GLN A 275 6.38 -38.46 -10.94
N SER A 276 5.29 -39.21 -10.76
CA SER A 276 4.81 -40.18 -11.76
C SER A 276 4.46 -39.51 -13.09
N GLN A 277 3.79 -38.36 -13.06
CA GLN A 277 3.41 -37.62 -14.27
C GLN A 277 4.62 -37.06 -14.99
N ARG A 278 5.62 -36.56 -14.24
CA ARG A 278 6.88 -36.06 -14.83
C ARG A 278 7.68 -37.13 -15.55
N LEU A 279 7.63 -38.39 -15.10
CA LEU A 279 8.30 -39.51 -15.78
C LEU A 279 7.59 -39.93 -17.07
N ARG A 280 6.25 -39.76 -17.14
CA ARG A 280 5.43 -40.17 -18.28
C ARG A 280 5.31 -39.09 -19.36
N ILE A 281 5.39 -37.82 -18.97
CA ILE A 281 5.12 -36.68 -19.84
C ILE A 281 6.43 -36.07 -20.31
N SER A 282 6.55 -35.83 -21.61
CA SER A 282 7.72 -35.15 -22.17
C SER A 282 7.96 -33.80 -21.49
N ALA A 283 9.19 -33.59 -21.01
CA ALA A 283 9.62 -32.34 -20.36
C ALA A 283 9.47 -31.10 -21.25
N LYS A 284 9.46 -31.27 -22.58
CA LYS A 284 9.30 -30.20 -23.56
C LYS A 284 7.84 -29.90 -23.90
N SER A 285 6.90 -30.71 -23.42
CA SER A 285 5.47 -30.41 -23.57
C SER A 285 5.08 -29.29 -22.62
N ARG A 286 4.03 -28.54 -22.97
CA ARG A 286 3.53 -27.46 -22.12
C ARG A 286 3.22 -27.93 -20.71
N LEU A 287 2.52 -29.07 -20.58
CA LEU A 287 2.23 -29.66 -19.27
C LEU A 287 3.52 -30.09 -18.55
N GLY A 288 4.46 -30.73 -19.24
CA GLY A 288 5.75 -31.14 -18.70
C GLY A 288 6.53 -29.97 -18.08
N GLU A 289 6.59 -28.83 -18.78
CA GLU A 289 7.23 -27.61 -18.27
C GLU A 289 6.58 -27.11 -16.97
N LYS A 290 5.24 -27.14 -16.89
CA LYS A 290 4.51 -26.73 -15.67
C LYS A 290 4.74 -27.69 -14.52
N LEU A 291 4.76 -28.99 -14.76
CA LEU A 291 5.04 -30.00 -13.72
C LEU A 291 6.49 -29.89 -13.21
N ILE A 292 7.46 -29.63 -14.11
CA ILE A 292 8.86 -29.36 -13.72
C ILE A 292 8.93 -28.10 -12.85
N TYR A 293 8.22 -27.04 -13.23
CA TYR A 293 8.18 -25.83 -12.43
C TYR A 293 7.64 -26.11 -11.02
N ILE A 294 6.51 -26.82 -10.88
CA ILE A 294 5.93 -27.15 -9.57
C ILE A 294 6.92 -28.00 -8.75
N HIS A 295 7.52 -29.01 -9.37
CA HIS A 295 8.49 -29.86 -8.69
C HIS A 295 9.74 -29.09 -8.22
N ARG A 296 10.21 -28.10 -8.98
CA ARG A 296 11.34 -27.28 -8.56
C ARG A 296 11.04 -26.46 -7.29
N GLN A 297 9.77 -26.13 -7.05
CA GLN A 297 9.34 -25.39 -5.86
C GLN A 297 8.90 -26.31 -4.71
N TRP A 298 9.04 -27.64 -4.85
CA TRP A 298 8.41 -28.63 -3.98
C TRP A 298 8.74 -28.45 -2.50
N ASP A 299 10.00 -28.21 -2.17
CA ASP A 299 10.43 -28.04 -0.77
C ASP A 299 9.76 -26.81 -0.13
N GLY A 300 9.77 -25.67 -0.82
CA GLY A 300 9.10 -24.47 -0.32
C GLY A 300 7.57 -24.58 -0.33
N LEU A 301 6.97 -25.38 -1.23
CA LEU A 301 5.53 -25.67 -1.22
C LEU A 301 5.11 -26.50 0.00
N GLN A 302 6.04 -27.21 0.64
CA GLN A 302 5.77 -27.99 1.86
C GLN A 302 5.99 -27.18 3.15
N THR A 303 6.65 -26.01 3.10
CA THR A 303 6.99 -25.21 4.28
C THR A 303 5.79 -24.93 5.20
N PHE A 304 4.60 -24.68 4.64
CA PHE A 304 3.38 -24.42 5.43
C PHE A 304 2.93 -25.61 6.30
N LEU A 305 3.33 -26.84 5.96
CA LEU A 305 3.05 -28.01 6.80
C LEU A 305 3.86 -28.02 8.10
N HIS A 306 4.97 -27.30 8.15
CA HIS A 306 5.90 -27.32 9.28
C HIS A 306 5.79 -26.09 10.17
N ASP A 307 5.03 -25.07 9.77
CA ASP A 307 4.83 -23.85 10.55
C ASP A 307 3.41 -23.32 10.37
N GLY A 308 2.64 -23.28 11.46
CA GLY A 308 1.26 -22.83 11.48
C GLY A 308 1.05 -21.35 11.14
N ARG A 309 2.11 -20.53 11.16
CA ARG A 309 2.10 -19.09 10.81
C ARG A 309 2.21 -18.84 9.31
N VAL A 310 2.64 -19.84 8.56
CA VAL A 310 2.81 -19.77 7.11
C VAL A 310 1.48 -20.04 6.42
N GLU A 311 1.12 -19.15 5.50
CA GLU A 311 -0.09 -19.27 4.70
C GLU A 311 0.17 -20.22 3.53
N ILE A 312 -0.85 -20.93 3.06
CA ILE A 312 -0.73 -21.78 1.86
C ILE A 312 -0.47 -20.94 0.58
N ASP A 313 -0.85 -19.66 0.59
CA ASP A 313 -0.63 -18.70 -0.49
C ASP A 313 -0.36 -17.26 -0.04
N SER A 314 0.14 -16.45 -0.96
CA SER A 314 0.45 -15.02 -0.82
C SER A 314 -0.73 -14.09 -1.12
N ASN A 315 -1.94 -14.61 -1.41
CA ASN A 315 -3.04 -13.79 -1.95
C ASN A 315 -3.46 -12.64 -1.01
N ALA A 316 -3.37 -12.84 0.31
CA ALA A 316 -3.70 -11.81 1.29
C ALA A 316 -2.82 -10.57 1.14
N VAL A 317 -1.53 -10.80 0.87
CA VAL A 317 -0.52 -9.77 0.74
C VAL A 317 -0.44 -9.23 -0.68
N GLU A 318 -0.73 -10.03 -1.70
CA GLU A 318 -0.91 -9.53 -3.08
C GLU A 318 -1.95 -8.40 -3.11
N ASN A 319 -3.00 -8.46 -2.28
CA ASN A 319 -3.97 -7.36 -2.15
C ASN A 319 -3.40 -6.07 -1.55
N LEU A 320 -2.34 -6.15 -0.73
CA LEU A 320 -1.64 -4.96 -0.21
C LEU A 320 -0.79 -4.29 -1.32
N ILE A 321 -0.36 -5.05 -2.31
CA ILE A 321 0.49 -4.58 -3.43
C ILE A 321 -0.36 -4.11 -4.61
N ARG A 322 -1.52 -4.74 -4.82
CA ARG A 322 -2.43 -4.49 -5.94
C ARG A 322 -2.80 -3.01 -6.19
N PRO A 323 -2.96 -2.13 -5.19
CA PRO A 323 -3.20 -0.71 -5.43
C PRO A 323 -2.16 -0.04 -6.34
N ILE A 324 -0.90 -0.50 -6.33
CA ILE A 324 0.15 0.03 -7.23
C ILE A 324 -0.23 -0.18 -8.71
N ALA A 325 -0.90 -1.28 -9.05
CA ALA A 325 -1.36 -1.52 -10.40
C ALA A 325 -2.41 -0.49 -10.86
N LEU A 326 -3.20 0.07 -9.93
CA LEU A 326 -4.13 1.16 -10.23
C LEU A 326 -3.38 2.47 -10.46
N THR A 327 -2.39 2.79 -9.62
CA THR A 327 -1.50 3.94 -9.83
C THR A 327 -0.86 3.89 -11.20
N ARG A 328 -0.29 2.75 -11.62
CA ARG A 328 0.35 2.58 -12.93
C ARG A 328 -0.57 2.83 -14.13
N LYS A 329 -1.87 2.56 -13.99
CA LYS A 329 -2.86 2.87 -15.04
C LYS A 329 -3.12 4.37 -15.15
N ASN A 330 -2.99 5.11 -14.05
CA ASN A 330 -3.31 6.54 -13.97
C ASN A 330 -2.08 7.46 -14.08
N ALA A 331 -0.89 6.95 -13.73
CA ALA A 331 0.41 7.61 -13.80
C ALA A 331 1.36 6.70 -14.58
N LEU A 332 1.54 7.02 -15.87
CA LEU A 332 2.16 6.14 -16.85
C LEU A 332 3.67 5.91 -16.66
N PHE A 333 4.36 6.78 -15.90
CA PHE A 333 5.80 6.68 -15.62
C PHE A 333 6.22 7.54 -14.43
N ALA A 334 7.31 7.14 -13.77
CA ALA A 334 8.07 8.00 -12.86
C ALA A 334 9.05 8.89 -13.65
N GLY A 335 9.31 10.10 -13.14
CA GLY A 335 10.14 11.10 -13.80
C GLY A 335 11.63 10.72 -13.89
N HIS A 336 12.14 10.03 -12.88
CA HIS A 336 13.46 9.38 -12.86
C HIS A 336 13.53 8.33 -11.73
N ASP A 337 14.71 7.76 -11.50
CA ASP A 337 14.96 6.74 -10.47
C ASP A 337 14.71 7.24 -9.03
N GLU A 338 15.11 8.48 -8.65
CA GLU A 338 14.85 8.96 -7.28
C GLU A 338 13.35 9.26 -7.06
N GLY A 339 12.57 9.45 -8.13
CA GLY A 339 11.10 9.48 -8.07
C GLY A 339 10.49 8.11 -7.75
N GLY A 340 11.28 7.03 -7.81
CA GLY A 340 10.94 5.70 -7.33
C GLY A 340 11.43 5.42 -5.91
N GLU A 341 12.38 6.17 -5.36
CA GLU A 341 13.04 5.85 -4.09
C GLU A 341 12.09 5.64 -2.89
N PRO A 342 12.54 4.96 -1.82
CA PRO A 342 11.68 4.45 -0.75
C PRO A 342 10.68 5.46 -0.18
N GLY A 343 11.06 6.75 -0.06
CA GLY A 343 10.16 7.82 0.40
C GLY A 343 9.00 8.12 -0.56
N ALA A 344 9.22 8.03 -1.87
CA ALA A 344 8.20 8.24 -2.90
C ALA A 344 7.34 6.99 -3.15
N ALA A 345 7.93 5.79 -3.03
CA ALA A 345 7.22 4.51 -3.20
C ALA A 345 6.40 4.08 -1.98
N SER A 346 6.85 4.42 -0.76
CA SER A 346 6.18 3.99 0.49
C SER A 346 4.93 4.78 0.83
N LEU A 347 4.68 5.89 0.13
CA LEU A 347 3.41 6.62 0.19
C LEU A 347 2.22 5.78 -0.31
N HIS A 348 2.45 4.64 -0.96
CA HIS A 348 1.41 3.66 -1.31
C HIS A 348 0.90 2.82 -0.13
N SER A 349 1.44 2.97 1.09
CA SER A 349 0.96 2.24 2.27
C SER A 349 -0.36 2.84 2.79
N SER A 350 -1.49 2.16 2.51
CA SER A 350 -2.76 2.45 3.19
C SER A 350 -3.00 1.40 4.28
N PRO A 351 -3.44 1.77 5.49
CA PRO A 351 -3.90 0.77 6.45
C PRO A 351 -5.11 0.04 5.84
N PRO A 352 -5.14 -1.30 5.81
CA PRO A 352 -6.30 -2.02 5.32
C PRO A 352 -7.52 -1.67 6.17
N ARG A 353 -8.66 -1.39 5.53
CA ARG A 353 -9.94 -1.13 6.21
C ARG A 353 -10.14 -2.19 7.29
N ARG A 354 -10.38 -1.75 8.54
CA ARG A 354 -11.00 -2.62 9.54
C ARG A 354 -12.34 -3.04 8.95
N SER A 355 -12.50 -4.34 8.68
CA SER A 355 -13.82 -4.92 8.54
C SER A 355 -14.50 -4.73 9.89
N THR A 356 -15.50 -3.86 9.97
CA THR A 356 -16.42 -3.84 11.10
C THR A 356 -17.24 -5.13 11.05
N THR A 357 -16.69 -6.22 11.56
CA THR A 357 -17.48 -7.37 11.97
C THR A 357 -18.26 -6.94 13.20
N SER A 358 -19.56 -6.74 13.01
CA SER A 358 -20.56 -6.63 14.06
C SER A 358 -20.38 -7.77 15.05
N SER A 359 -20.01 -7.44 16.29
CA SER A 359 -20.19 -8.31 17.46
C SER A 359 -21.17 -7.61 18.41
N PRO A 360 -22.05 -8.37 19.07
CA PRO A 360 -23.26 -7.83 19.66
C PRO A 360 -22.99 -7.04 20.95
N SER A 361 -23.70 -5.92 21.05
CA SER A 361 -24.10 -5.18 22.24
C SER A 361 -23.43 -5.55 23.57
N LEU A 362 -22.52 -4.71 24.03
CA LEU A 362 -22.35 -4.42 25.46
C LEU A 362 -22.30 -2.91 25.64
N THR A 363 -23.27 -2.44 26.40
CA THR A 363 -23.63 -1.06 26.70
C THR A 363 -22.53 -0.35 27.49
N SER A 364 -21.96 0.72 26.91
CA SER A 364 -21.70 2.01 27.57
C SER A 364 -20.77 2.87 26.69
N LYS A 365 -21.30 3.97 26.15
CA LYS A 365 -20.48 5.09 25.67
C LYS A 365 -20.99 6.40 26.31
N PRO A 366 -20.08 7.28 26.74
CA PRO A 366 -20.43 8.52 27.42
C PRO A 366 -20.94 9.59 26.41
N PRO A 367 -21.69 10.61 26.85
CA PRO A 367 -22.27 11.59 25.94
C PRO A 367 -21.21 12.58 25.43
N LEU A 368 -21.18 12.79 24.10
CA LEU A 368 -20.55 13.96 23.50
C LEU A 368 -21.44 15.19 23.76
N LYS A 369 -20.91 16.17 24.50
CA LYS A 369 -21.47 17.54 24.53
C LYS A 369 -21.03 18.29 23.26
N PRO A 370 -21.92 19.00 22.55
CA PRO A 370 -21.51 20.02 21.61
C PRO A 370 -21.46 21.38 22.33
N SER A 371 -20.28 22.00 22.40
CA SER A 371 -20.13 23.42 22.69
C SER A 371 -19.59 24.12 21.45
N LEU A 372 -20.49 24.70 20.66
CA LEU A 372 -20.16 25.74 19.69
C LEU A 372 -20.71 27.07 20.23
N PRO A 373 -19.94 28.19 20.16
CA PRO A 373 -20.41 29.48 20.61
C PRO A 373 -21.41 30.09 19.61
N ALA A 374 -22.41 30.78 20.15
CA ALA A 374 -23.47 31.45 19.41
C ALA A 374 -22.94 32.63 18.56
N ILE A 375 -23.46 32.75 17.33
CA ILE A 375 -23.34 33.93 16.48
C ILE A 375 -24.48 34.88 16.85
N PRO A 376 -24.25 36.17 17.18
CA PRO A 376 -25.33 37.10 17.49
C PRO A 376 -26.00 37.64 16.21
N PRO A 377 -27.28 38.04 16.27
CA PRO A 377 -28.03 38.52 15.10
C PRO A 377 -27.65 39.96 14.74
N ALA A 378 -27.75 40.28 13.45
CA ALA A 378 -27.55 41.61 12.91
C ALA A 378 -28.61 42.59 13.43
N GLY A 379 -28.17 43.63 14.15
CA GLY A 379 -28.96 44.78 14.54
C GLY A 379 -28.92 45.86 13.47
N SER A 380 -30.09 46.26 13.00
CA SER A 380 -30.32 47.40 12.12
C SER A 380 -30.34 48.72 12.91
N THR A 381 -29.61 49.73 12.45
CA THR A 381 -30.01 51.14 12.57
C THR A 381 -29.42 51.96 11.42
N ASN A 382 -30.33 52.56 10.64
CA ASN A 382 -30.18 53.76 9.80
C ASN A 382 -29.35 54.86 10.52
N SER A 383 -28.70 55.85 9.89
CA SER A 383 -28.90 56.58 8.64
C SER A 383 -27.76 57.60 8.53
N PHE A 384 -27.28 57.95 7.33
CA PHE A 384 -27.08 59.36 6.96
C PHE A 384 -27.03 59.51 5.44
N LEU A 385 -27.86 60.44 4.97
CA LEU A 385 -28.07 60.85 3.59
C LEU A 385 -26.88 61.62 3.02
N GLY A 386 -26.65 61.45 1.72
CA GLY A 386 -25.77 62.28 0.89
C GLY A 386 -26.10 62.06 -0.59
N THR A 387 -27.13 62.76 -1.06
CA THR A 387 -27.63 62.81 -2.45
C THR A 387 -26.71 63.61 -3.38
N SER A 388 -26.49 63.12 -4.62
CA SER A 388 -26.38 63.91 -5.88
C SER A 388 -26.08 62.92 -7.03
N SER A 389 -27.11 62.34 -7.67
CA SER A 389 -27.68 62.69 -8.99
C SER A 389 -26.75 62.54 -10.21
N ARG A 390 -27.17 61.63 -11.11
CA ARG A 390 -26.70 61.39 -12.48
C ARG A 390 -27.14 62.50 -13.44
N GLN A 391 -26.38 62.73 -14.52
CA GLN A 391 -26.83 62.89 -15.93
C GLN A 391 -25.58 63.08 -16.80
N ALA A 392 -25.25 62.15 -17.71
CA ALA A 392 -25.75 62.00 -19.09
C ALA A 392 -25.03 62.91 -20.11
N ASP A 393 -24.30 62.27 -21.03
CA ASP A 393 -23.85 62.72 -22.37
C ASP A 393 -24.98 63.38 -23.21
N PRO A 394 -24.73 64.04 -24.38
CA PRO A 394 -23.58 63.88 -25.30
C PRO A 394 -22.99 65.16 -25.93
N GLY A 395 -21.83 65.02 -26.57
CA GLY A 395 -21.19 66.02 -27.46
C GLY A 395 -19.90 65.50 -28.05
#